data_AF-A0A819F1Z0-F1
#
_entry.id   AF-A0A819F1Z0-F1
#
_cell.length_a   1.000
_cell.length_b   1.000
_cell.length_c   1.000
_cell.angle_alpha   90.00
_cell.angle_beta   90.00
_cell.angle_gamma   90.00
#
_symmetry.space_group_name_H-M   'P 1'
#
loop_
_entity.id
_entity.type
_entity.pdbx_description
1 polymer ?
#
loop_
_entity_poly.entity_id
_entity_poly.type
_entity_poly.pdbx_seq_one_letter_code
_entity_poly.pdbx_strand_id
1 'polypeptide(L)'
;MTNICPKLQVIDGIPVSNNIDVEALQWALNYKVQPDDIFLCVYPKAGTTWAQVILYTLMNDGQAFDKDMTDYFARTPSLDHIGEQGMKTMRQPYVIKTHLPLNRVPYNDMAKYICVVRNPKD
;
A
#
# COMPACT_ATOMS: atom_id res chain seq x y z
N MET A 1 21.92 -6.72 -27.45
CA MET A 1 20.97 -6.16 -26.46
C MET A 1 19.90 -7.20 -26.21
N THR A 2 19.98 -7.93 -25.10
CA THR A 2 18.96 -8.90 -24.71
C THR A 2 17.72 -8.11 -24.30
N ASN A 3 16.58 -8.35 -24.96
CA ASN A 3 15.29 -7.82 -24.52
C ASN A 3 14.98 -8.41 -23.14
N ILE A 4 15.25 -7.64 -22.08
CA ILE A 4 14.82 -7.99 -20.73
C ILE A 4 13.34 -7.65 -20.66
N CYS A 5 12.49 -8.62 -20.99
CA CYS A 5 11.08 -8.55 -20.65
C CYS A 5 10.97 -8.94 -19.17
N PRO A 6 10.60 -8.03 -18.25
CA PRO A 6 10.44 -8.40 -16.84
C PRO A 6 9.31 -9.43 -16.76
N LYS A 7 9.67 -10.68 -16.43
CA LYS A 7 8.69 -11.72 -16.15
C LYS A 7 7.93 -11.32 -14.89
N LEU A 8 6.60 -11.42 -14.91
CA LEU A 8 5.79 -11.35 -13.70
C LEU A 8 5.85 -12.70 -13.01
N GLN A 9 5.78 -12.69 -11.68
CA GLN A 9 5.49 -13.89 -10.89
C GLN A 9 4.02 -13.90 -10.50
N VAL A 10 3.47 -15.08 -10.25
CA VAL A 10 2.08 -15.25 -9.81
C VAL A 10 2.09 -15.84 -8.42
N ILE A 11 1.52 -15.11 -7.46
CA ILE A 11 1.42 -15.52 -6.05
C ILE A 11 -0.07 -15.48 -5.69
N ASP A 12 -0.62 -16.62 -5.23
CA ASP A 12 -2.04 -16.78 -4.91
C ASP A 12 -3.01 -16.31 -6.02
N GLY A 13 -2.59 -16.49 -7.27
CA GLY A 13 -3.35 -16.09 -8.46
C GLY A 13 -3.25 -14.59 -8.81
N ILE A 14 -2.42 -13.82 -8.11
CA ILE A 14 -2.18 -12.40 -8.36
C ILE A 14 -0.88 -12.24 -9.15
N PRO A 15 -0.91 -11.68 -10.37
CA PRO A 15 0.30 -11.35 -11.10
C PRO A 15 0.97 -10.12 -10.48
N VAL A 16 2.20 -10.27 -10.03
CA VAL A 16 2.99 -9.20 -9.40
C VAL A 16 4.41 -9.16 -9.95
N SER A 17 5.10 -8.06 -9.69
CA SER A 17 6.52 -7.92 -10.06
C SER A 17 7.42 -8.84 -9.23
N ASN A 18 8.58 -9.21 -9.79
CA ASN A 18 9.53 -10.13 -9.14
C ASN A 18 10.18 -9.59 -7.85
N ASN A 19 10.00 -8.31 -7.53
CA ASN A 19 10.50 -7.70 -6.30
C ASN A 19 9.48 -7.78 -5.15
N ILE A 20 8.29 -8.33 -5.37
CA ILE A 20 7.35 -8.60 -4.29
C ILE A 20 7.77 -9.90 -3.60
N ASP A 21 7.95 -9.80 -2.28
CA ASP A 21 8.22 -10.95 -1.44
C ASP A 21 6.95 -11.81 -1.26
N VAL A 22 7.10 -13.12 -1.40
CA VAL A 22 5.98 -14.08 -1.36
C VAL A 22 5.34 -14.09 0.01
N GLU A 23 6.14 -14.10 1.08
CA GLU A 23 5.65 -14.16 2.46
C GLU A 23 4.95 -12.85 2.83
N ALA A 24 5.52 -11.71 2.43
CA ALA A 24 4.91 -10.39 2.64
C ALA A 24 3.53 -10.29 1.95
N LEU A 25 3.41 -10.76 0.71
CA LEU A 25 2.14 -10.74 -0.01
C LEU A 25 1.11 -11.70 0.60
N GLN A 26 1.52 -12.93 0.94
CA GLN A 26 0.66 -13.92 1.62
C GLN A 26 0.16 -13.41 2.96
N TRP A 27 1.03 -12.76 3.72
CA TRP A 27 0.67 -12.12 4.98
C TRP A 27 -0.32 -10.98 4.75
N ALA A 28 -0.08 -10.12 3.74
CA ALA A 28 -0.98 -9.02 3.38
C ALA A 28 -2.40 -9.50 3.06
N LEU A 29 -2.53 -10.61 2.32
CA LEU A 29 -3.81 -11.24 2.00
C LEU A 29 -4.58 -11.74 3.23
N ASN A 30 -3.86 -12.04 4.32
CA ASN A 30 -4.43 -12.57 5.57
C ASN A 30 -4.48 -11.53 6.71
N TYR A 31 -4.13 -10.28 6.42
CA TYR A 31 -4.07 -9.21 7.41
C TYR A 31 -5.39 -9.06 8.16
N LYS A 32 -5.29 -8.96 9.49
CA LYS A 32 -6.45 -8.76 10.37
C LYS A 32 -6.67 -7.26 10.55
N VAL A 33 -7.67 -6.74 9.84
CA VAL A 33 -8.08 -5.35 9.88
C VAL A 33 -8.43 -4.92 11.31
N GLN A 34 -7.94 -3.76 11.71
CA GLN A 34 -8.21 -3.09 12.98
C GLN A 34 -9.24 -1.97 12.80
N PRO A 35 -10.00 -1.60 13.87
CA PRO A 35 -11.05 -0.58 13.77
C PRO A 35 -10.57 0.79 13.29
N ASP A 36 -9.34 1.19 13.62
CA ASP A 36 -8.79 2.50 13.24
C ASP A 36 -8.03 2.49 11.90
N ASP A 37 -8.03 1.36 11.20
CA ASP A 37 -7.32 1.25 9.93
C ASP A 37 -7.97 2.12 8.85
N ILE A 38 -7.12 2.84 8.14
CA ILE A 38 -7.46 3.57 6.92
C ILE A 38 -6.63 2.98 5.79
N PHE A 39 -7.30 2.41 4.80
CA PHE A 39 -6.66 1.87 3.60
C PHE A 39 -6.66 2.89 2.46
N LEU A 40 -5.51 3.08 1.82
CA LEU A 40 -5.40 3.68 0.50
C LEU A 40 -5.29 2.57 -0.54
N CYS A 41 -6.43 2.26 -1.18
CA CYS A 41 -6.53 1.27 -2.24
C CYS A 41 -6.32 1.97 -3.59
N VAL A 42 -5.28 1.60 -4.32
CA VAL A 42 -4.93 2.30 -5.55
C VAL A 42 -4.28 1.35 -6.54
N TYR A 43 -4.64 1.42 -7.81
CA TYR A 43 -3.93 0.67 -8.85
C TYR A 43 -2.52 1.26 -9.05
N PRO A 44 -1.47 0.46 -9.31
CA PRO A 44 -0.14 0.98 -9.59
C PRO A 44 -0.17 2.10 -10.64
N LYS A 45 0.49 3.23 -10.34
CA LYS A 45 0.59 4.42 -11.21
C LYS A 45 -0.70 5.25 -11.37
N ALA A 46 -1.78 4.93 -10.64
CA ALA A 46 -3.01 5.73 -10.65
C ALA A 46 -2.98 6.97 -9.74
N GLY A 47 -1.86 7.26 -9.06
CA GLY A 47 -1.71 8.44 -8.19
C GLY A 47 -1.30 8.14 -6.75
N THR A 48 -0.69 6.98 -6.48
CA THR A 48 -0.26 6.55 -5.14
C THR A 48 0.45 7.64 -4.35
N THR A 49 1.55 8.19 -4.89
CA THR A 49 2.35 9.19 -4.20
C THR A 49 1.55 10.44 -3.89
N TRP A 50 0.76 10.94 -4.86
CA TRP A 50 -0.04 12.14 -4.66
C TRP A 50 -1.07 11.95 -3.53
N ALA A 51 -1.78 10.83 -3.54
CA ALA A 51 -2.75 10.51 -2.50
C ALA A 51 -2.10 10.27 -1.13
N GLN A 52 -0.97 9.57 -1.06
CA GLN A 52 -0.22 9.37 0.18
C GLN A 52 0.24 10.71 0.77
N VAL A 53 0.73 11.65 -0.04
CA VAL A 53 1.14 12.97 0.42
C VAL A 53 -0.05 13.76 0.98
N ILE A 54 -1.19 13.79 0.27
CA ILE A 54 -2.40 14.45 0.76
C ILE A 54 -2.83 13.88 2.12
N LEU A 55 -2.90 12.55 2.21
CA LEU A 55 -3.34 11.88 3.43
C LEU A 55 -2.35 12.06 4.57
N TYR A 56 -1.04 11.95 4.31
CA TYR A 56 0.00 12.24 5.29
C TYR A 56 -0.17 13.65 5.87
N THR A 57 -0.31 14.65 5.00
CA THR A 57 -0.45 16.06 5.41
C THR A 57 -1.74 16.29 6.20
N LEU A 58 -2.85 15.67 5.79
CA LEU A 58 -4.12 15.76 6.52
C LEU A 58 -4.03 15.14 7.92
N MET A 59 -3.36 14.00 8.05
CA MET A 59 -3.20 13.31 9.33
C MET A 59 -2.15 13.99 10.25
N ASN A 60 -1.35 14.91 9.72
CA ASN A 60 -0.27 15.58 10.44
C ASN A 60 -0.49 17.10 10.53
N ASP A 61 -1.74 17.54 10.72
CA ASP A 61 -2.13 18.94 10.93
C ASP A 61 -1.58 19.92 9.87
N GLY A 62 -1.54 19.49 8.61
CA GLY A 62 -1.06 20.29 7.49
C GLY A 62 0.47 20.32 7.34
N GLN A 63 1.22 19.60 8.16
CA GLN A 63 2.68 19.56 8.08
C GLN A 63 3.15 18.61 6.96
N ALA A 64 4.19 19.02 6.25
CA ALA A 64 4.89 18.18 5.30
C ALA A 64 5.80 17.17 6.02
N PHE A 65 6.15 16.08 5.34
CA PHE A 65 7.20 15.17 5.81
C PHE A 65 8.58 15.80 5.57
N ASP A 66 9.53 15.44 6.42
CA ASP A 66 10.92 15.89 6.32
C ASP A 66 11.65 15.25 5.12
N LYS A 67 12.88 15.73 4.84
CA LYS A 67 13.78 15.08 3.86
C LYS A 67 14.08 13.62 4.23
N ASP A 68 14.05 13.31 5.51
CA ASP A 68 14.10 11.93 5.99
C ASP A 68 12.72 11.28 5.81
N MET A 69 12.63 10.36 4.86
CA MET A 69 11.40 9.67 4.50
C MET A 69 10.99 8.59 5.51
N THR A 70 11.76 8.37 6.58
CA THR A 70 11.49 7.33 7.58
C THR A 70 10.09 7.47 8.19
N ASP A 71 9.73 8.69 8.61
CA ASP A 71 8.39 8.94 9.18
C ASP A 71 7.29 8.82 8.11
N TYR A 72 7.55 9.28 6.88
CA TYR A 72 6.63 9.11 5.76
C TYR A 72 6.31 7.63 5.49
N PHE A 73 7.33 6.76 5.45
CA PHE A 73 7.12 5.33 5.22
C PHE A 73 6.47 4.62 6.42
N ALA A 74 6.82 5.02 7.64
CA ALA A 74 6.20 4.49 8.86
C ALA A 74 4.71 4.87 8.97
N ARG A 75 4.30 6.01 8.41
CA ARG A 75 2.90 6.47 8.42
C ARG A 75 2.13 6.13 7.15
N THR A 76 2.80 5.77 6.05
CA THR A 76 2.14 5.34 4.80
C THR A 76 2.60 3.95 4.33
N PRO A 77 2.59 2.94 5.23
CA PRO A 77 3.11 1.60 4.96
C PRO A 77 2.43 0.93 3.76
N SER A 78 3.19 0.13 3.02
CA SER A 78 2.66 -0.64 1.89
C SER A 78 2.39 -2.08 2.32
N LEU A 79 1.12 -2.42 2.53
CA LEU A 79 0.70 -3.72 3.06
C LEU A 79 1.30 -4.90 2.30
N ASP A 80 1.23 -4.84 0.96
CA ASP A 80 1.67 -5.86 0.02
C ASP A 80 3.20 -5.93 -0.19
N HIS A 81 3.99 -5.13 0.54
CA HIS A 81 5.46 -5.09 0.39
C HIS A 81 6.23 -5.29 1.70
N ILE A 82 5.70 -4.82 2.83
CA ILE A 82 6.50 -4.73 4.06
C ILE A 82 6.34 -5.94 5.01
N GLY A 83 5.32 -6.78 4.77
CA GLY A 83 5.02 -7.96 5.57
C GLY A 83 4.72 -7.66 7.04
N GLU A 84 4.64 -8.71 7.86
CA GLU A 84 4.30 -8.59 9.29
C GLU A 84 5.29 -7.70 10.04
N GLN A 85 6.60 -7.95 9.83
CA GLN A 85 7.63 -7.27 10.60
C GLN A 85 7.71 -5.79 10.25
N GLY A 86 7.50 -5.42 8.99
CA GLY A 86 7.43 -4.01 8.59
C GLY A 86 6.20 -3.31 9.14
N MET A 87 5.07 -4.00 9.29
CA MET A 87 3.88 -3.40 9.90
C MET A 87 4.05 -3.11 11.40
N LYS A 88 5.00 -3.77 12.09
CA LYS A 88 5.34 -3.43 13.49
C LYS A 88 6.05 -2.08 13.64
N THR A 89 6.58 -1.50 12.55
CA THR A 89 7.25 -0.20 12.57
C THR A 89 6.30 0.96 12.26
N MET A 90 5.01 0.69 12.09
CA MET A 90 4.00 1.72 11.85
C MET A 90 3.93 2.74 12.99
N ARG A 91 3.66 3.99 12.63
CA ARG A 91 3.49 5.09 13.58
C ARG A 91 2.15 5.77 13.39
N GLN A 92 1.37 5.90 14.47
CA GLN A 92 0.10 6.61 14.45
C GLN A 92 0.29 8.15 14.38
N PRO A 93 -0.63 8.88 13.72
CA PRO A 93 -1.60 8.38 12.74
C PRO A 93 -0.94 7.78 11.48
N TYR A 94 -1.53 6.71 10.93
CA TYR A 94 -1.10 6.06 9.70
C TYR A 94 -2.23 5.87 8.67
N VAL A 95 -1.84 5.61 7.41
CA VAL A 95 -2.68 5.14 6.32
C VAL A 95 -1.99 3.97 5.61
N ILE A 96 -2.65 2.81 5.59
CA ILE A 96 -2.13 1.60 4.98
C ILE A 96 -2.39 1.64 3.47
N LYS A 97 -1.34 1.76 2.67
CA LYS A 97 -1.44 1.72 1.21
C LYS A 97 -1.43 0.27 0.73
N THR A 98 -2.23 -0.02 -0.31
CA THR A 98 -2.18 -1.32 -0.98
C THR A 98 -2.44 -1.25 -2.48
N HIS A 99 -1.76 -2.13 -3.23
CA HIS A 99 -2.02 -2.40 -4.65
C HIS A 99 -2.78 -3.72 -4.89
N LEU A 100 -3.25 -4.37 -3.83
CA LEU A 100 -4.02 -5.60 -3.97
C LEU A 100 -5.26 -5.36 -4.86
N PRO A 101 -5.64 -6.33 -5.71
CA PRO A 101 -6.93 -6.31 -6.38
C PRO A 101 -8.07 -6.10 -5.38
N LEU A 102 -9.11 -5.38 -5.77
CA LEU A 102 -10.21 -5.00 -4.85
C LEU A 102 -10.82 -6.21 -4.12
N ASN A 103 -10.98 -7.33 -4.81
CA ASN A 103 -11.51 -8.59 -4.24
C ASN A 103 -10.52 -9.35 -3.33
N ARG A 104 -9.31 -8.82 -3.14
CA ARG A 104 -8.23 -9.37 -2.32
C ARG A 104 -7.78 -8.43 -1.21
N VAL A 105 -8.28 -7.18 -1.19
CA VAL A 105 -8.02 -6.25 -0.07
C VAL A 105 -8.71 -6.81 1.18
N PRO A 106 -8.02 -6.94 2.33
CA PRO A 106 -8.63 -7.31 3.59
C PRO A 106 -9.75 -6.34 3.96
N TYR A 107 -10.98 -6.86 4.01
CA TYR A 107 -12.18 -6.06 4.22
C TYR A 107 -12.77 -6.27 5.61
N ASN A 108 -13.13 -5.17 6.26
CA ASN A 108 -13.92 -5.13 7.48
C ASN A 108 -14.71 -3.81 7.52
N ASP A 109 -15.94 -3.84 8.03
CA ASP A 109 -16.86 -2.70 8.08
C ASP A 109 -16.44 -1.60 9.09
N MET A 110 -15.57 -1.94 10.05
CA MET A 110 -15.05 -0.98 11.02
C MET A 110 -13.98 -0.04 10.43
N ALA A 111 -13.26 -0.48 9.38
CA ALA A 111 -12.17 0.29 8.77
C ALA A 111 -12.67 1.24 7.66
N LYS A 112 -11.82 2.20 7.30
CA LYS A 112 -12.08 3.14 6.20
C LYS A 112 -11.26 2.78 4.97
N TYR A 113 -11.84 2.95 3.79
CA TYR A 113 -11.21 2.65 2.51
C TYR A 113 -11.31 3.84 1.58
N ILE A 114 -10.15 4.35 1.17
CA ILE A 114 -10.00 5.44 0.21
C ILE A 114 -9.51 4.82 -1.08
N CYS A 115 -10.34 4.85 -2.12
CA CYS A 115 -10.01 4.30 -3.42
C CYS A 115 -9.61 5.42 -4.39
N VAL A 116 -8.45 5.29 -5.02
CA VAL A 116 -7.99 6.20 -6.07
C VAL A 116 -7.96 5.46 -7.40
N VAL A 117 -8.71 5.99 -8.35
CA VAL A 117 -8.84 5.44 -9.70
C VAL A 117 -8.37 6.47 -10.73
N ARG A 118 -7.79 5.97 -11.82
CA ARG A 118 -7.33 6.78 -12.96
C ARG A 118 -7.81 6.12 -14.24
N ASN A 119 -8.05 6.92 -15.28
CA ASN A 119 -8.37 6.41 -16.59
C ASN A 119 -7.21 5.52 -17.08
N PRO A 120 -7.47 4.25 -17.48
CA PRO A 120 -6.41 3.35 -17.95
C PRO A 120 -5.64 3.83 -19.19
N LYS A 121 -6.14 4.85 -19.90
CA LYS A 121 -5.48 5.44 -21.07
C LYS A 121 -4.44 6.51 -20.73
N ASP A 122 -4.46 7.04 -19.51
CA ASP A 122 -3.51 8.07 -19.05
C ASP A 122 -2.18 7.47 -18.55
#